data_AF-A0A6A7RV68-F1
#
_entry.id   AF-A0A6A7RV68-F1
#
_cell.length_a   1.000
_cell.length_b   1.000
_cell.length_c   1.000
_cell.angle_alpha   90.00
_cell.angle_beta   90.00
_cell.angle_gamma   90.00
#
_symmetry.space_group_name_H-M   'P 1'
#
loop_
_entity.id
_entity.type
_entity.pdbx_description
1 polymer ?
#
loop_
_entity_poly.entity_id
_entity_poly.type
_entity_poly.pdbx_seq_one_letter_code
_entity_poly.pdbx_strand_id
1 'polypeptide(L)' 'MEAVGNYAIRPIFSDGHDSGLYSWDVLYQLGSHKEELWTHYLARLATAGASREPGQTPAPPAKAPAGSCGKR' A
#
# COMPACT_ATOMS: atom_id res chain seq x y z
N MET A 1 11.39 9.46 -15.28
CA MET A 1 10.08 8.99 -15.77
C MET A 1 10.19 8.81 -17.26
N GLU A 2 9.75 7.65 -17.74
CA GLU A 2 9.88 7.28 -19.15
C GLU A 2 8.50 6.97 -19.72
N ALA A 3 8.24 7.40 -20.95
CA ALA A 3 7.02 7.04 -21.65
C ALA A 3 7.15 5.64 -22.26
N VAL A 4 6.11 4.83 -22.14
CA VAL A 4 6.04 3.50 -22.78
C VAL A 4 4.96 3.56 -23.86
N GLY A 5 5.39 3.85 -25.08
CA GLY A 5 4.48 4.17 -26.18
C GLY A 5 3.61 5.39 -25.85
N ASN A 6 2.31 5.33 -26.20
CA ASN A 6 1.35 6.41 -25.95
C ASN A 6 0.33 6.09 -24.83
N TYR A 7 0.45 4.95 -24.15
CA TYR A 7 -0.62 4.45 -23.26
C TYR A 7 -0.23 4.39 -21.77
N ALA A 8 1.07 4.48 -21.46
CA ALA A 8 1.57 4.32 -20.11
C ALA A 8 2.86 5.09 -19.86
N ILE A 9 3.16 5.27 -18.58
CA ILE A 9 4.41 5.84 -18.10
C ILE A 9 5.05 4.88 -17.09
N ARG A 10 6.38 4.98 -16.99
CA ARG A 10 7.20 4.30 -15.99
C ARG A 10 7.85 5.36 -15.10
N PRO A 11 7.27 5.63 -13.91
CA PRO A 11 7.89 6.47 -12.90
C PRO A 11 9.15 5.79 -12.37
N ILE A 12 10.17 6.60 -12.04
CA ILE A 12 11.36 6.14 -11.34
C ILE A 12 11.27 6.77 -9.95
N PHE A 13 11.12 5.94 -8.92
CA PHE A 13 10.99 6.40 -7.55
C PHE A 13 12.37 6.50 -6.89
N SER A 14 12.54 7.48 -6.00
CA SER A 14 13.81 7.72 -5.30
C SER A 14 14.18 6.65 -4.28
N ASP A 15 13.24 5.76 -3.92
CA ASP A 15 13.44 4.64 -3.02
C ASP A 15 13.99 3.38 -3.72
N GLY A 16 14.32 3.49 -5.01
CA GLY A 16 14.93 2.42 -5.81
C GLY A 16 13.95 1.59 -6.64
N HIS A 17 12.65 1.91 -6.62
CA HIS A 17 11.67 1.23 -7.46
C HIS A 17 11.56 1.87 -8.86
N ASP A 18 11.81 1.08 -9.91
CA ASP A 18 11.80 1.52 -11.31
C ASP A 18 11.07 0.55 -12.28
N SER A 19 10.46 -0.52 -11.76
CA SER A 19 9.87 -1.59 -12.56
C SER A 19 8.36 -1.42 -12.86
N GLY A 20 7.69 -0.47 -12.20
CA GLY A 20 6.23 -0.29 -12.29
C GLY A 20 5.78 0.38 -13.59
N LEU A 21 4.81 -0.22 -14.29
CA LEU A 21 4.16 0.37 -15.46
C LEU A 21 2.76 0.89 -15.09
N TYR A 22 2.50 2.15 -15.41
CA TYR A 22 1.25 2.83 -15.05
C TYR A 22 0.58 3.37 -16.31
N SER A 23 -0.52 2.74 -16.73
CA SER A 23 -1.36 3.24 -17.82
C SER A 23 -2.03 4.55 -17.45
N TRP A 24 -2.38 5.38 -18.45
CA TRP A 24 -3.14 6.62 -18.22
C TRP A 24 -4.45 6.39 -17.48
N ASP A 25 -5.18 5.32 -17.79
CA ASP A 25 -6.45 5.00 -17.13
C ASP A 25 -6.27 4.75 -15.63
N VAL A 26 -5.27 3.95 -15.26
CA VAL A 26 -4.91 3.70 -13.85
C VAL A 26 -4.55 5.02 -13.15
N LEU A 27 -3.73 5.87 -13.77
CA LEU A 27 -3.35 7.16 -13.16
C LEU A 27 -4.56 8.08 -12.99
N TYR A 28 -5.46 8.10 -13.98
CA TYR A 28 -6.70 8.86 -13.90
C TYR A 28 -7.59 8.36 -12.77
N GLN A 29 -7.80 7.04 -12.66
CA GLN A 29 -8.59 6.43 -11.59
C GLN A 29 -8.00 6.70 -10.20
N LEU A 30 -6.67 6.60 -10.05
CA LEU A 30 -5.98 6.93 -8.80
C LEU A 30 -6.13 8.40 -8.43
N GLY A 31 -6.13 9.29 -9.42
CA GLY A 31 -6.36 10.72 -9.23
C GLY A 31 -7.80 11.06 -8.89
N SER A 32 -8.76 10.47 -9.60
CA SER A 32 -10.20 10.75 -9.43
C SER A 32 -10.78 10.19 -8.14
N HIS A 33 -10.22 9.07 -7.64
CA HIS A 33 -10.68 8.41 -6.40
C HIS A 33 -9.67 8.53 -5.27
N LYS A 34 -8.76 9.50 -5.34
CA LYS A 34 -7.66 9.66 -4.37
C LYS A 34 -8.17 9.68 -2.93
N GLU A 35 -9.17 10.51 -2.61
CA GLU A 35 -9.67 10.68 -1.25
C GLU A 35 -10.25 9.38 -0.67
N GLU A 36 -11.05 8.67 -1.47
CA GLU A 36 -11.66 7.39 -1.09
C GLU A 36 -10.58 6.32 -0.86
N LEU A 37 -9.71 6.11 -1.85
CA LEU A 37 -8.65 5.12 -1.80
C LEU A 37 -7.67 5.40 -0.65
N TRP A 38 -7.38 6.68 -0.40
CA TRP A 38 -6.51 7.09 0.69
C TRP A 38 -7.12 6.80 2.06
N THR A 39 -8.40 7.11 2.23
CA THR A 39 -9.14 6.81 3.46
C THR A 39 -9.16 5.31 3.74
N HIS A 40 -9.45 4.51 2.71
CA HIS A 40 -9.45 3.06 2.82
C HIS A 40 -8.05 2.50 3.15
N TYR A 41 -6.99 3.04 2.55
CA TYR A 41 -5.61 2.69 2.88
C TYR A 41 -5.29 2.94 4.37
N LEU A 42 -5.64 4.12 4.89
CA LEU A 42 -5.39 4.46 6.30
C LEU A 42 -6.16 3.56 7.28
N ALA A 43 -7.42 3.24 6.96
CA ALA A 43 -8.21 2.33 7.79
C ALA A 43 -7.59 0.92 7.86
N ARG A 44 -7.07 0.42 6.73
CA ARG A 44 -6.35 -0.86 6.66
C ARG A 44 -5.03 -0.82 7.42
N LEU A 45 -4.29 0.29 7.30
CA LEU A 45 -3.03 0.49 8.00
C LEU A 45 -3.23 0.48 9.53
N ALA A 46 -4.25 1.19 10.01
CA ALA A 46 -4.62 1.21 11.43
C ALA A 46 -5.05 -0.17 11.93
N THR A 47 -5.88 -0.88 11.17
CA THR A 47 -6.31 -2.25 11.51
C THR A 47 -5.14 -3.23 11.59
N ALA A 48 -4.13 -3.06 10.73
CA ALA A 48 -2.92 -3.87 10.73
C ALA A 48 -1.92 -3.49 11.84
N GLY A 49 -2.14 -2.38 12.56
CA GLY A 49 -1.16 -1.83 13.52
C GLY A 49 0.16 -1.41 12.85
N ALA A 50 0.14 -1.17 11.54
CA ALA A 50 1.32 -0.79 10.77
C ALA A 50 1.48 0.73 10.72
N SER A 51 2.64 1.20 10.27
CA SER A 51 2.93 2.62 10.09
C SER A 51 3.38 2.90 8.67
N ARG A 52 3.07 4.12 8.22
CA ARG A 52 3.48 4.65 6.91
C ARG A 52 4.91 5.20 6.95
N GLU A 53 5.32 5.74 8.09
CA GLU A 53 6.62 6.37 8.22
C GLU A 53 7.71 5.32 8.41
N PRO A 54 8.84 5.40 7.69
CA PRO A 54 9.93 4.46 7.82
C PRO A 54 10.47 4.50 9.26
N GLY A 55 10.48 3.34 9.93
CA GLY A 55 10.99 3.19 11.31
C GLY A 55 9.97 3.45 12.43
N GLN A 56 8.72 3.82 12.11
CA GLN A 56 7.67 4.04 13.11
C GLN A 56 6.67 2.89 13.22
N THR A 57 7.03 1.65 12.84
CA THR A 57 6.16 0.51 13.14
C THR A 57 6.17 0.31 14.66
N PRO A 58 5.09 0.60 15.41
CA PRO A 58 5.03 0.13 16.78
C PRO A 58 5.03 -1.40 16.72
N ALA A 59 5.60 -2.04 17.75
CA ALA A 59 5.62 -3.48 17.87
C ALA A 59 4.23 -4.05 17.56
N PRO A 60 4.12 -5.17 16.81
CA PRO A 60 2.82 -5.72 16.44
C PRO A 60 1.96 -5.89 17.69
N PRO A 61 0.64 -5.61 17.62
CA PRO A 61 -0.23 -5.84 18.76
C PRO A 61 -0.04 -7.30 19.21
N ALA A 62 0.32 -7.47 20.48
CA ALA A 62 0.51 -8.78 21.07
C ALA A 62 -0.70 -9.64 20.71
N LYS A 63 -0.46 -10.75 20.01
CA LYS A 63 -1.49 -11.72 19.65
C LYS A 63 -2.40 -11.93 20.87
N ALA A 64 -3.70 -11.68 20.70
CA ALA A 64 -4.70 -12.16 21.64
C ALA A 64 -4.45 -13.66 21.91
N PRO A 65 -4.64 -14.14 23.15
CA PRO A 65 -4.26 -15.50 23.49
C PRO A 65 -5.01 -16.47 22.57
N ALA A 66 -4.25 -17.25 21.81
CA ALA A 66 -4.78 -18.36 21.04
C ALA A 66 -5.48 -19.31 22.02
N GLY A 67 -6.81 -19.35 21.93
CA GLY A 67 -7.64 -20.32 22.63
C GLY A 67 -7.12 -21.74 22.39
N SER A 68 -7.19 -22.54 23.45
CA SER A 68 -6.55 -23.83 23.63
C SER A 68 -6.56 -24.74 22.39
N CYS A 69 -5.38 -25.26 22.05
CA CYS A 69 -5.21 -26.47 21.26
C CYS A 69 -5.87 -27.63 22.04
N GLY A 70 -7.10 -27.98 21.66
CA GLY A 70 -7.85 -29.09 22.22
C GLY A 70 -7.32 -30.41 21.67
N LYS A 71 -6.69 -31.20 22.53
CA LYS A 71 -6.48 -32.63 22.29
C LYS A 71 -7.81 -33.34 22.16
N ARG A 72 -8.02 -34.11 21.09
CA ARG A 72 -8.64 -35.44 21.11
C ARG A 72 -8.03 -36.30 20.02
#